data_AF-A0A483KCP5-F1
#
_entry.id   AF-A0A483KCP5-F1
#
_cell.length_a   1.000
_cell.length_b   1.000
_cell.length_c   1.000
_cell.angle_alpha   90.00
_cell.angle_beta   90.00
_cell.angle_gamma   90.00
#
_symmetry.space_group_name_H-M   'P 1'
#
loop_
_entity.id
_entity.type
_entity.pdbx_description
1 polymer ?
#
loop_
_entity_poly.entity_id
_entity_poly.type
_entity_poly.pdbx_seq_one_letter_code
_entity_poly.pdbx_strand_id
1 'polypeptide(L)'
;MTEEKRPTLSLKKKPAEQSTGTEPESPRIVRRKQVVNVTTPPAWKVKKEKLARKAEQIASAKPVPPEPANPEKPNRKIRYLRLPALQVAIDTLQPWWPALFDGDKPRLLATGIRETIFNDIASRGIPLSHKQAIKCLKRITRSEQYLSSMIAGAERVDLNGTPVSVVTPDEEQYAKLRMEKQRRQQARIQSDMV
;
A
#
# COMPACT_ATOMS: atom_id res chain seq x y z
N MET A 1 34.57 15.82 9.28
CA MET A 1 33.59 14.81 9.73
C MET A 1 32.95 15.35 11.00
N THR A 2 31.75 15.91 10.89
CA THR A 2 30.97 16.41 12.02
C THR A 2 30.05 15.29 12.50
N GLU A 3 30.39 14.67 13.62
CA GLU A 3 29.56 13.62 14.24
C GLU A 3 28.37 14.27 14.94
N GLU A 4 27.19 14.18 14.31
CA GLU A 4 25.94 14.58 14.93
C GLU A 4 25.54 13.56 16.01
N LYS A 5 25.63 13.99 17.28
CA LYS A 5 25.30 13.20 18.45
C LYS A 5 23.79 13.01 18.53
N ARG A 6 23.32 11.76 18.46
CA ARG A 6 21.88 11.42 18.45
C ARG A 6 21.20 11.87 19.74
N PRO A 7 19.99 12.44 19.67
CA PRO A 7 19.27 12.92 20.85
C PRO A 7 18.77 11.76 21.72
N THR A 8 19.12 11.78 23.00
CA THR A 8 18.68 10.83 24.03
C THR A 8 17.40 11.29 24.71
N LEU A 9 16.38 10.45 24.68
CA LEU A 9 15.04 10.73 25.22
C LEU A 9 15.00 10.42 26.72
N SER A 10 15.25 11.43 27.55
CA SER A 10 15.19 11.31 29.02
C SER A 10 13.75 11.48 29.53
N LEU A 11 13.18 10.42 30.09
CA LEU A 11 11.88 10.43 30.76
C LEU A 11 11.97 11.14 32.13
N LYS A 12 11.31 12.28 32.25
CA LYS A 12 11.12 13.00 33.52
C LYS A 12 10.20 12.18 34.44
N LYS A 13 10.75 11.64 35.54
CA LYS A 13 9.94 11.14 36.65
C LYS A 13 9.38 12.32 37.44
N LYS A 14 8.07 12.27 37.70
CA LYS A 14 7.31 13.24 38.50
C LYS A 14 7.68 13.07 39.98
N PRO A 15 8.03 14.12 40.73
CA PRO A 15 8.23 14.01 42.17
C PRO A 15 6.87 13.92 42.86
N ALA A 16 6.75 13.02 43.83
CA ALA A 16 5.67 13.03 44.81
C ALA A 16 6.17 13.80 46.04
N GLU A 17 5.59 14.97 46.28
CA GLU A 17 5.47 15.63 47.58
C GLU A 17 4.64 14.73 48.51
N GLN A 18 4.75 14.64 49.83
CA GLN A 18 5.51 15.29 50.91
C GLN A 18 5.24 14.37 52.14
N SER A 19 6.20 14.14 53.04
CA SER A 19 5.94 14.17 54.50
C SER A 19 7.24 14.03 55.32
N THR A 20 7.57 15.14 55.99
CA THR A 20 8.02 15.25 57.38
C THR A 20 9.22 14.43 57.90
N GLY A 21 10.29 15.17 58.25
CA GLY A 21 10.74 15.18 59.65
C GLY A 21 12.06 14.49 59.98
N THR A 22 13.05 15.32 60.30
CA THR A 22 14.13 15.11 61.27
C THR A 22 15.43 14.44 60.78
N GLU A 23 16.48 15.25 60.86
CA GLU A 23 17.90 14.96 60.63
C GLU A 23 18.55 14.32 61.90
N PRO A 24 19.86 14.04 61.95
CA PRO A 24 20.54 12.79 61.64
C PRO A 24 21.09 12.04 62.88
N GLU A 25 21.28 10.72 62.82
CA GLU A 25 22.27 10.06 63.69
C GLU A 25 22.98 8.88 63.01
N SER A 26 24.25 8.77 63.40
CA SER A 26 25.42 8.06 62.85
C SER A 26 25.32 6.52 62.69
N PRO A 27 26.32 5.89 62.04
CA PRO A 27 26.21 4.56 61.44
C PRO A 27 26.47 3.45 62.46
N ARG A 28 25.58 2.46 62.52
CA ARG A 28 25.82 1.23 63.30
C ARG A 28 26.18 0.07 62.39
N ILE A 29 27.49 -0.12 62.20
CA ILE A 29 28.05 -1.31 61.57
C ILE A 29 27.82 -2.49 62.52
N VAL A 30 26.90 -3.41 62.17
CA VAL A 30 26.76 -4.70 62.84
C VAL A 30 27.35 -5.78 61.95
N ARG A 31 28.58 -6.20 62.31
CA ARG A 31 29.25 -7.37 61.74
C ARG A 31 28.65 -8.65 62.34
N ARG A 32 27.74 -9.30 61.61
CA ARG A 32 27.51 -10.75 61.68
C ARG A 32 26.82 -11.21 60.39
N LYS A 33 27.47 -12.10 59.62
CA LYS A 33 26.83 -12.77 58.47
C LYS A 33 25.85 -13.81 59.03
N GLN A 34 24.57 -13.45 59.13
CA GLN A 34 23.52 -14.43 59.39
C GLN A 34 23.25 -15.16 58.08
N VAL A 35 23.75 -16.39 57.97
CA VAL A 35 23.42 -17.29 56.85
C VAL A 35 21.98 -17.74 57.04
N VAL A 36 21.05 -17.03 56.42
CA VAL A 36 19.66 -17.46 56.34
C VAL A 36 19.60 -18.55 55.28
N ASN A 37 19.50 -19.81 55.70
CA ASN A 37 19.12 -20.89 54.81
C ASN A 37 17.67 -20.65 54.37
N VAL A 38 17.50 -20.00 53.22
CA VAL A 38 16.21 -19.82 52.55
C VAL A 38 15.79 -21.18 51.99
N THR A 39 15.25 -22.04 52.86
CA THR A 39 14.80 -23.39 52.48
C THR A 39 13.52 -23.36 51.65
N THR A 40 12.79 -22.25 51.65
CA THR A 40 11.58 -22.08 50.85
C THR A 40 11.83 -21.15 49.66
N PRO A 41 11.60 -21.61 48.42
CA PRO A 41 11.81 -20.77 47.24
C PRO A 41 10.89 -19.55 47.29
N PRO A 42 11.37 -18.37 46.87
CA PRO A 42 10.57 -17.14 46.89
C PRO A 42 9.32 -17.30 46.01
N ALA A 43 8.22 -16.66 46.40
CA ALA A 43 6.89 -16.86 45.82
C ALA A 43 6.83 -16.76 44.29
N TRP A 44 7.68 -15.93 43.68
CA TRP A 44 7.76 -15.79 42.22
C TRP A 44 8.27 -17.05 41.51
N LYS A 45 9.19 -17.81 42.13
CA LYS A 45 9.70 -19.09 41.60
C LYS A 45 8.63 -20.16 41.65
N VAL A 46 7.90 -20.26 42.76
CA VAL A 46 6.75 -21.17 42.91
C VAL A 46 5.67 -20.86 41.88
N LYS A 47 5.38 -19.57 41.63
CA LYS A 47 4.42 -19.15 40.62
C LYS A 47 4.87 -19.53 39.20
N LYS A 48 6.16 -19.39 38.89
CA LYS A 48 6.73 -19.76 37.59
C LYS A 48 6.67 -21.27 37.36
N GLU A 49 7.01 -22.08 38.36
CA GLU A 49 6.95 -23.54 38.27
C GLU A 49 5.51 -24.05 38.16
N LYS A 50 4.57 -23.43 38.87
CA LYS A 50 3.14 -23.76 38.75
C LYS A 50 2.57 -23.44 37.37
N LEU A 51 3.05 -22.37 36.73
CA LEU A 51 2.68 -22.03 35.36
C LEU A 51 3.27 -23.03 34.35
N ALA A 52 4.52 -23.46 34.56
CA ALA A 52 5.19 -24.46 33.72
C ALA A 52 4.51 -25.82 33.82
N ARG A 53 4.22 -26.32 35.04
CA ARG A 53 3.47 -27.58 35.23
C ARG A 53 2.07 -27.51 34.62
N LYS A 54 1.39 -26.36 34.71
CA LYS A 54 0.09 -26.19 34.07
C LYS A 54 0.20 -26.19 32.54
N ALA A 55 1.25 -25.60 31.97
CA ALA A 55 1.53 -25.65 30.53
C ALA A 55 1.87 -27.08 30.06
N GLU A 56 2.65 -27.84 30.84
CA GLU A 56 2.97 -29.24 30.55
C GLU A 56 1.76 -30.16 30.68
N GLN A 57 0.89 -29.93 31.67
CA GLN A 57 -0.38 -30.66 31.78
C GLN A 57 -1.33 -30.32 30.63
N ILE A 58 -1.36 -29.07 30.16
CA ILE A 58 -2.15 -28.67 28.97
C ILE A 58 -1.54 -29.25 27.69
N ALA A 59 -0.22 -29.37 27.61
CA ALA A 59 0.48 -29.99 26.49
C ALA A 59 0.31 -31.52 26.47
N SER A 60 0.31 -32.17 27.64
CA SER A 60 0.18 -33.62 27.78
C SER A 60 -1.29 -34.09 27.75
N ALA A 61 -2.24 -33.25 28.17
CA ALA A 61 -3.69 -33.52 28.06
C ALA A 61 -4.27 -33.17 26.68
N LYS A 62 -3.48 -32.61 25.76
CA LYS A 62 -3.83 -32.56 24.33
C LYS A 62 -3.29 -33.82 23.66
N PRO A 63 -4.11 -34.83 23.34
CA PRO A 63 -3.72 -35.76 22.29
C PRO A 63 -3.47 -34.91 21.05
N VAL A 64 -2.29 -35.00 20.44
CA VAL A 64 -1.94 -34.27 19.20
C VAL A 64 -3.03 -34.59 18.16
N PRO A 65 -3.97 -33.68 17.89
CA PRO A 65 -4.85 -33.83 16.75
C PRO A 65 -4.00 -33.56 15.52
N PRO A 66 -4.28 -34.17 14.35
CA PRO A 66 -3.66 -33.70 13.12
C PRO A 66 -3.90 -32.19 13.04
N GLU A 67 -2.81 -31.45 12.85
CA GLU A 67 -2.78 -30.01 12.70
C GLU A 67 -4.04 -29.53 11.96
N PRO A 68 -4.95 -28.76 12.58
CA PRO A 68 -6.13 -28.31 11.88
C PRO A 68 -5.65 -27.46 10.72
N ALA A 69 -5.86 -27.97 9.51
CA ALA A 69 -5.60 -27.28 8.26
C ALA A 69 -5.97 -25.81 8.43
N ASN A 70 -4.95 -24.96 8.34
CA ASN A 70 -5.05 -23.50 8.42
C ASN A 70 -6.33 -23.09 7.67
N PRO A 71 -7.34 -22.47 8.31
CA PRO A 71 -8.62 -22.25 7.68
C PRO A 71 -8.37 -21.47 6.39
N GLU A 72 -8.63 -22.12 5.26
CA GLU A 72 -8.42 -21.57 3.93
C GLU A 72 -9.15 -20.23 3.91
N LYS A 73 -8.38 -19.13 3.91
CA LYS A 73 -8.97 -17.79 3.94
C LYS A 73 -9.96 -17.74 2.79
N PRO A 74 -11.25 -17.38 3.03
CA PRO A 74 -12.26 -17.46 1.99
C PRO A 74 -11.75 -16.69 0.78
N ASN A 75 -11.61 -17.39 -0.35
CA ASN A 75 -11.05 -16.84 -1.58
C ASN A 75 -11.88 -15.62 -1.99
N ARG A 76 -11.36 -14.42 -1.69
CA ARG A 76 -12.06 -13.17 -1.99
C ARG A 76 -12.01 -12.98 -3.50
N LYS A 77 -13.16 -13.12 -4.16
CA LYS A 77 -13.31 -12.85 -5.60
C LYS A 77 -12.68 -11.50 -5.95
N ILE A 78 -11.69 -11.53 -6.84
CA ILE A 78 -10.96 -10.32 -7.25
C ILE A 78 -11.92 -9.45 -8.07
N ARG A 79 -12.25 -8.26 -7.56
CA ARG A 79 -13.07 -7.29 -8.29
C ARG A 79 -12.21 -6.47 -9.24
N TYR A 80 -12.26 -6.80 -10.53
CA TYR A 80 -11.60 -6.01 -11.57
C TYR A 80 -12.36 -4.71 -11.86
N LEU A 81 -11.63 -3.65 -12.17
CA LEU A 81 -12.23 -2.37 -12.56
C LEU A 81 -13.00 -2.54 -13.88
N ARG A 82 -14.32 -2.33 -13.84
CA ARG A 82 -15.15 -2.30 -15.04
C ARG A 82 -14.97 -0.97 -15.77
N LEU A 83 -14.36 -1.04 -16.93
CA LEU A 83 -14.22 0.06 -17.89
C LEU A 83 -15.12 -0.22 -19.10
N PRO A 84 -15.58 0.82 -19.84
CA PRO A 84 -16.32 0.62 -21.08
C PRO A 84 -15.47 -0.14 -22.11
N ALA A 85 -16.12 -0.62 -23.17
CA ALA A 85 -15.41 -1.11 -24.36
C ALA A 85 -14.50 0.00 -24.94
N LEU A 86 -13.46 -0.40 -25.67
CA LEU A 86 -12.51 0.58 -26.24
C LEU A 86 -13.23 1.50 -27.24
N GLN A 87 -14.03 0.92 -28.12
CA GLN A 87 -14.81 1.65 -29.12
C GLN A 87 -15.72 2.70 -28.50
N VAL A 88 -16.52 2.31 -27.50
CA VAL A 88 -17.39 3.24 -26.77
C VAL A 88 -16.61 4.41 -26.15
N ALA A 89 -15.38 4.17 -25.69
CA ALA A 89 -14.54 5.25 -25.15
C ALA A 89 -14.02 6.21 -26.22
N ILE A 90 -13.73 5.70 -27.43
CA ILE A 90 -13.31 6.49 -28.59
C ILE A 90 -14.50 7.30 -29.10
N ASP A 91 -15.64 6.65 -29.37
CA ASP A 91 -16.88 7.29 -29.85
C ASP A 91 -17.37 8.43 -28.93
N THR A 92 -17.11 8.30 -27.63
CA THR A 92 -17.50 9.33 -26.65
C THR A 92 -16.59 10.57 -26.73
N LEU A 93 -15.30 10.40 -27.06
CA LEU A 93 -14.31 11.48 -27.02
C LEU A 93 -14.00 12.08 -28.40
N GLN A 94 -14.06 11.27 -29.45
CA GLN A 94 -13.74 11.64 -30.83
C GLN A 94 -14.56 12.83 -31.36
N PRO A 95 -15.87 12.99 -31.06
CA PRO A 95 -16.64 14.15 -31.52
C PRO A 95 -16.13 15.49 -30.98
N TRP A 96 -15.52 15.49 -29.80
CA TRP A 96 -15.06 16.70 -29.11
C TRP A 96 -13.59 16.99 -29.37
N TRP A 97 -12.76 15.95 -29.39
CA TRP A 97 -11.31 16.05 -29.56
C TRP A 97 -10.80 15.07 -30.63
N PRO A 98 -11.14 15.30 -31.91
CA PRO A 98 -10.75 14.40 -32.99
C PRO A 98 -9.23 14.34 -33.19
N ALA A 99 -8.50 15.41 -32.87
CA ALA A 99 -7.04 15.49 -33.01
C ALA A 99 -6.28 14.48 -32.13
N LEU A 100 -6.92 13.93 -31.09
CA LEU A 100 -6.34 12.89 -30.22
C LEU A 100 -6.40 11.50 -30.85
N PHE A 101 -7.10 11.34 -31.97
CA PHE A 101 -7.35 10.05 -32.60
C PHE A 101 -6.89 10.07 -34.06
N ASP A 102 -6.31 8.97 -34.50
CA ASP A 102 -6.01 8.70 -35.90
C ASP A 102 -7.04 7.67 -36.40
N GLY A 103 -8.22 8.17 -36.76
CA GLY A 103 -9.41 7.34 -36.97
C GLY A 103 -9.83 6.66 -35.67
N ASP A 104 -9.71 5.33 -35.61
CA ASP A 104 -10.05 4.50 -34.44
C ASP A 104 -8.85 4.37 -33.47
N LYS A 105 -7.64 4.72 -33.91
CA LYS A 105 -6.43 4.52 -33.09
C LYS A 105 -6.18 5.73 -32.19
N PRO A 106 -6.10 5.57 -30.86
CA PRO A 106 -5.76 6.67 -29.98
C PRO A 106 -4.29 7.06 -30.14
N ARG A 107 -4.02 8.36 -30.32
CA ARG A 107 -2.67 8.92 -30.30
C ARG A 107 -2.15 9.03 -28.86
N LEU A 108 -0.83 9.14 -28.72
CA LEU A 108 -0.20 9.30 -27.41
C LEU A 108 -0.56 10.65 -26.81
N LEU A 109 -1.01 10.64 -25.56
CA LEU A 109 -1.55 11.83 -24.91
C LEU A 109 -0.45 12.61 -24.18
N ALA A 110 -0.53 13.93 -24.25
CA ALA A 110 0.29 14.84 -23.46
C ALA A 110 0.11 14.59 -21.95
N THR A 111 1.19 14.77 -21.20
CA THR A 111 1.15 14.69 -19.73
C THR A 111 0.29 15.83 -19.19
N GLY A 112 -0.70 15.52 -18.36
CA GLY A 112 -1.61 16.53 -17.80
C GLY A 112 -2.84 16.83 -18.66
N ILE A 113 -3.06 16.14 -19.79
CA ILE A 113 -4.21 16.38 -20.69
C ILE A 113 -5.59 16.31 -20.03
N ARG A 114 -5.68 15.66 -18.87
CA ARG A 114 -6.90 15.60 -18.08
C ARG A 114 -7.39 17.00 -17.69
N GLU A 115 -6.48 17.89 -17.30
CA GLU A 115 -6.83 19.23 -16.82
C GLU A 115 -7.21 20.13 -17.99
N THR A 116 -6.50 20.01 -19.12
CA THR A 116 -6.86 20.72 -20.35
C THR A 116 -8.24 20.30 -20.84
N ILE A 117 -8.57 19.00 -20.81
CA ILE A 117 -9.92 18.49 -21.15
C ILE A 117 -10.98 19.09 -20.24
N PHE A 118 -10.74 19.19 -18.93
CA PHE A 118 -11.74 19.74 -18.00
C PHE A 118 -11.97 21.24 -18.22
N ASN A 119 -10.90 21.98 -18.48
CA ASN A 119 -11.01 23.39 -18.82
C ASN A 119 -11.81 23.57 -20.11
N ASP A 120 -11.54 22.75 -21.13
CA ASP A 120 -12.25 22.82 -22.41
C ASP A 120 -13.74 22.43 -22.29
N ILE A 121 -14.07 21.41 -21.48
CA ILE A 121 -15.47 21.06 -21.14
C ILE A 121 -16.18 22.25 -20.50
N ALA A 122 -15.53 22.92 -19.55
CA ALA A 122 -16.09 24.08 -18.87
C ALA A 122 -16.24 25.28 -19.81
N SER A 123 -15.27 25.52 -20.70
CA SER A 123 -15.30 26.64 -21.65
C SER A 123 -16.32 26.46 -22.77
N ARG A 124 -16.46 25.25 -23.33
CA ARG A 124 -17.38 24.95 -24.44
C ARG A 124 -18.77 24.49 -23.98
N GLY A 125 -18.95 24.23 -22.68
CA GLY A 125 -20.22 23.73 -22.14
C GLY A 125 -20.58 22.33 -22.64
N ILE A 126 -19.59 21.46 -22.83
CA ILE A 126 -19.80 20.12 -23.40
C ILE A 126 -20.66 19.29 -22.43
N PRO A 127 -21.71 18.59 -22.89
CA PRO A 127 -22.55 17.73 -22.05
C PRO A 127 -21.87 16.39 -21.70
N LEU A 128 -20.59 16.43 -21.30
CA LEU A 128 -19.79 15.28 -20.92
C LEU A 128 -19.38 15.41 -19.45
N SER A 129 -19.75 14.42 -18.63
CA SER A 129 -19.34 14.43 -17.23
C SER A 129 -17.84 14.22 -17.08
N HIS A 130 -17.18 14.97 -16.18
CA HIS A 130 -15.77 14.74 -15.82
C HIS A 130 -15.48 13.28 -15.47
N LYS A 131 -16.42 12.59 -14.79
CA LYS A 131 -16.26 11.16 -14.45
C LYS A 131 -16.26 10.27 -15.70
N GLN A 132 -17.07 10.60 -16.71
CA GLN A 132 -17.12 9.88 -17.97
C GLN A 132 -15.81 10.10 -18.76
N ALA A 133 -15.33 11.35 -18.85
CA ALA A 133 -14.05 11.67 -19.48
C ALA A 133 -12.90 10.88 -18.83
N ILE A 134 -12.77 10.90 -17.49
CA ILE A 134 -11.75 10.11 -16.77
C ILE A 134 -11.86 8.61 -17.08
N LYS A 135 -13.09 8.07 -17.15
CA LYS A 135 -13.31 6.64 -17.40
C LYS A 135 -12.88 6.26 -18.82
N CYS A 136 -13.18 7.09 -19.82
CA CYS A 136 -12.78 6.89 -21.21
C CYS A 136 -11.26 7.01 -21.37
N LEU A 137 -10.64 8.04 -20.80
CA LEU A 137 -9.18 8.21 -20.78
C LEU A 137 -8.48 7.01 -20.13
N LYS A 138 -9.00 6.51 -19.00
CA LYS A 138 -8.48 5.29 -18.35
C LYS A 138 -8.61 4.06 -19.23
N ARG A 139 -9.65 3.96 -20.06
CA ARG A 139 -9.83 2.85 -20.98
C ARG A 139 -8.83 2.94 -22.13
N ILE A 140 -8.66 4.12 -22.73
CA ILE A 140 -7.74 4.37 -23.85
C ILE A 140 -6.29 4.11 -23.44
N THR A 141 -5.83 4.74 -22.35
CA THR A 141 -4.45 4.61 -21.85
C THR A 141 -4.07 3.19 -21.38
N ARG A 142 -5.08 2.35 -21.15
CA ARG A 142 -4.88 0.93 -20.85
C ARG A 142 -5.07 0.05 -22.07
N SER A 143 -5.53 0.56 -23.21
CA SER A 143 -5.74 -0.26 -24.39
C SER A 143 -4.41 -0.81 -24.91
N GLU A 144 -4.47 -1.98 -25.55
CA GLU A 144 -3.29 -2.58 -26.17
C GLU A 144 -2.73 -1.70 -27.29
N GLN A 145 -3.63 -1.09 -28.09
CA GLN A 145 -3.29 -0.15 -29.17
C GLN A 145 -2.47 1.06 -28.65
N TYR A 146 -2.87 1.62 -27.51
CA TYR A 146 -2.17 2.75 -26.91
C TYR A 146 -0.79 2.34 -26.39
N LEU A 147 -0.72 1.22 -25.67
CA LEU A 147 0.52 0.73 -25.08
C LEU A 147 1.53 0.24 -26.15
N SER A 148 1.06 -0.29 -27.29
CA SER A 148 1.94 -0.65 -28.41
C SER A 148 2.51 0.57 -29.13
N SER A 149 1.85 1.72 -29.04
CA SER A 149 2.29 2.98 -29.65
C SER A 149 3.34 3.72 -28.78
N MET A 150 3.51 3.35 -27.51
CA MET A 150 4.50 3.95 -26.60
C MET A 150 5.92 3.43 -26.88
N ILE A 151 6.52 3.91 -27.98
CA ILE A 151 7.91 3.63 -28.38
C ILE A 151 8.79 4.83 -27.98
N ALA A 152 10.02 4.60 -27.54
CA ALA A 152 10.94 5.68 -27.23
C ALA A 152 11.13 6.62 -28.44
N GLY A 153 11.03 7.93 -28.21
CA GLY A 153 11.10 8.92 -29.30
C GLY A 153 9.74 9.25 -29.94
N ALA A 154 8.67 8.54 -29.60
CA ALA A 154 7.33 8.87 -30.09
C ALA A 154 6.81 10.17 -29.46
N GLU A 155 6.10 10.97 -30.25
CA GLU A 155 5.54 12.26 -29.82
C GLU A 155 4.16 12.09 -29.16
N ARG A 156 3.93 12.89 -28.12
CA ARG A 156 2.65 13.02 -27.41
C ARG A 156 1.95 14.28 -27.87
N VAL A 157 0.68 14.13 -28.24
CA VAL A 157 -0.15 15.22 -28.74
C VAL A 157 -0.99 15.85 -27.64
N ASP A 158 -1.17 17.16 -27.75
CA ASP A 158 -2.16 17.90 -26.98
C ASP A 158 -3.53 17.92 -27.68
N LEU A 159 -4.53 18.57 -27.07
CA LEU A 159 -5.89 18.71 -27.60
C LEU A 159 -5.96 19.30 -29.00
N ASN A 160 -5.00 20.14 -29.36
CA ASN A 160 -4.91 20.78 -30.67
C ASN A 160 -4.14 19.93 -31.69
N GLY A 161 -3.66 18.74 -31.31
CA GLY A 161 -2.85 17.87 -32.17
C GLY A 161 -1.38 18.27 -32.26
N THR A 162 -0.95 19.28 -31.50
CA THR A 162 0.46 19.72 -31.45
C THR A 162 1.29 18.76 -30.61
N PRO A 163 2.50 18.36 -31.07
CA PRO A 163 3.42 17.55 -30.28
C PRO A 163 4.00 18.38 -29.13
N VAL A 164 3.83 17.92 -27.89
CA VAL A 164 4.26 18.64 -26.67
C VAL A 164 5.40 17.93 -25.96
N SER A 165 5.38 16.60 -25.92
CA SER A 165 6.38 15.82 -25.21
C SER A 165 6.72 14.53 -25.93
N VAL A 166 7.87 13.95 -25.58
CA VAL A 166 8.39 12.73 -26.21
C VAL A 166 8.41 11.60 -25.19
N VAL A 167 8.11 10.38 -25.63
CA VAL A 167 8.16 9.17 -24.81
C VAL A 167 9.61 8.82 -24.48
N THR A 168 9.89 8.60 -23.21
CA THR A 168 11.21 8.18 -22.74
C THR A 168 11.39 6.66 -22.84
N PRO A 169 12.63 6.15 -22.90
CA PRO A 169 12.89 4.70 -22.92
C PRO A 169 12.32 3.96 -21.70
N ASP A 170 12.30 4.60 -20.53
CA ASP A 170 11.73 4.03 -19.30
C ASP A 170 10.21 3.84 -19.42
N GLU A 171 9.53 4.78 -20.08
CA GLU A 171 8.09 4.69 -20.34
C GLU A 171 7.74 3.57 -21.33
N GLU A 172 8.58 3.31 -22.32
CA GLU A 172 8.43 2.17 -23.23
C GLU A 172 8.53 0.84 -22.47
N GLN A 173 9.53 0.69 -21.60
CA GLN A 173 9.66 -0.51 -20.76
C GLN A 173 8.44 -0.69 -19.85
N TYR A 174 7.97 0.41 -19.24
CA TYR A 174 6.75 0.40 -18.45
C TYR A 174 5.53 -0.06 -19.28
N ALA A 175 5.39 0.43 -20.52
CA ALA A 175 4.30 0.06 -21.40
C ALA A 175 4.29 -1.45 -21.71
N LYS A 176 5.46 -2.04 -21.99
CA LYS A 176 5.63 -3.49 -22.22
C LYS A 176 5.18 -4.31 -21.01
N LEU A 177 5.66 -3.96 -19.81
CA LEU A 177 5.26 -4.62 -18.57
C LEU A 177 3.76 -4.49 -18.29
N ARG A 178 3.19 -3.32 -18.61
CA ARG A 178 1.77 -3.03 -18.41
C ARG A 178 0.90 -3.87 -19.35
N MET A 179 1.30 -4.03 -20.62
CA MET A 179 0.60 -4.88 -21.58
C MET A 179 0.54 -6.33 -21.10
N GLU A 180 1.66 -6.88 -20.66
CA GLU A 180 1.71 -8.26 -20.18
C GLU A 180 0.77 -8.46 -18.98
N LYS A 181 0.79 -7.53 -18.02
CA LYS A 181 -0.12 -7.55 -16.87
C LYS A 181 -1.58 -7.52 -17.31
N GLN A 182 -1.90 -6.74 -18.34
CA GLN A 182 -3.26 -6.63 -18.83
C GLN A 182 -3.72 -7.89 -19.56
N ARG A 183 -2.86 -8.52 -20.39
CA ARG A 183 -3.15 -9.80 -21.03
C ARG A 183 -3.40 -10.89 -19.99
N ARG A 184 -2.56 -10.97 -18.94
CA ARG A 184 -2.77 -11.89 -17.80
C ARG A 184 -4.09 -11.62 -17.09
N GLN A 185 -4.45 -10.36 -16.89
CA GLN A 185 -5.73 -10.00 -16.27
C GLN A 185 -6.93 -10.42 -17.14
N GLN A 186 -6.86 -10.18 -18.46
CA GLN A 186 -7.91 -10.58 -19.39
C GLN A 186 -8.07 -12.10 -19.44
N ALA A 187 -6.97 -12.85 -19.50
CA ALA A 187 -7.00 -14.32 -19.46
C ALA A 187 -7.67 -14.84 -18.19
N ARG A 188 -7.40 -14.22 -17.02
CA ARG A 188 -8.05 -14.56 -15.75
C ARG A 188 -9.55 -14.25 -15.73
N ILE A 189 -9.95 -13.15 -16.36
CA ILE A 189 -11.37 -12.79 -16.48
C ILE A 189 -12.07 -13.78 -17.42
N GLN A 190 -11.45 -14.14 -18.54
CA GLN A 190 -11.96 -15.14 -19.45
C GLN A 190 -12.11 -16.51 -18.78
N SER A 191 -11.11 -16.95 -18.01
CA SER A 191 -11.17 -18.23 -17.28
C SER A 191 -12.19 -18.26 -16.13
N ASP A 192 -12.56 -17.10 -15.55
CA ASP A 192 -13.59 -17.00 -14.51
C ASP A 192 -15.01 -16.92 -15.11
N MET A 193 -15.12 -16.59 -16.40
CA MET A 193 -16.37 -16.52 -17.15
C MET A 193 -16.78 -17.85 -17.81
N VAL A 194 -15.83 -18.76 -18.03
CA VAL A 194 -16.03 -20.13 -18.56
C VAL A 194 -16.28 -21.08 -17.40
#